data_AF-A0A6A2X990-F1
#
_entry.id   AF-A0A6A2X990-F1
#
_cell.length_a   1.000
_cell.length_b   1.000
_cell.length_c   1.000
_cell.angle_alpha   90.00
_cell.angle_beta   90.00
_cell.angle_gamma   90.00
#
_symmetry.space_group_name_H-M   'P 1'
#
loop_
_entity.id
_entity.type
_entity.pdbx_description
1 polymer ?
#
loop_
_entity_poly.entity_id
_entity_poly.type
_entity_poly.pdbx_seq_one_letter_code
_entity_poly.pdbx_strand_id
1 'polypeptide(L)'
;MGSFKSLKQVRRIVEDCIENKMHPVYHIKILMMKKELEKDPALKDENWDRFLPKFKKENVQTKKVKSKEKKPYTPFPPPQQPSKIDQEVESGEYFWSEKKKLAKKWQDNQEKQAEKTAENKRKRAAAFVPPKEPAKQDSNNSGNMEEDVAALAKSLKQKAKEFGKQKSLKNINAEEYISTPTAEHPSKKKKKAKQS
;
A
#
# COMPACT_ATOMS: atom_id res chain seq x y z
N MET A 1 45.84 -29.34 9.98
CA MET A 1 47.21 -29.84 9.76
C MET A 1 47.48 -29.86 8.26
N GLY A 2 48.54 -29.22 7.77
CA GLY A 2 48.84 -29.08 6.33
C GLY A 2 50.16 -28.32 6.06
N SER A 3 50.57 -28.19 4.80
CA SER A 3 51.81 -27.48 4.42
C SER A 3 51.71 -25.97 4.66
N PHE A 4 52.84 -25.29 4.88
CA PHE A 4 52.86 -23.86 5.20
C PHE A 4 52.13 -23.00 4.15
N LYS A 5 52.31 -23.30 2.85
CA LYS A 5 51.62 -22.62 1.74
C LYS A 5 50.09 -22.78 1.85
N SER A 6 49.60 -23.98 2.15
CA SER A 6 48.17 -24.23 2.35
C SER A 6 47.60 -23.56 3.60
N LEU A 7 48.37 -23.49 4.70
CA LEU A 7 47.94 -22.86 5.94
C LEU A 7 47.79 -21.35 5.78
N LYS A 8 48.74 -20.70 5.10
CA LYS A 8 48.66 -19.26 4.77
C LYS A 8 47.44 -18.95 3.90
N GLN A 9 47.13 -19.84 2.97
CA GLN A 9 45.98 -19.71 2.09
C GLN A 9 44.64 -19.86 2.84
N VAL A 10 44.50 -20.90 3.67
CA VAL A 10 43.29 -21.12 4.48
C VAL A 10 43.08 -19.98 5.47
N ARG A 11 44.13 -19.50 6.14
CA ARG A 11 44.07 -18.36 7.04
C ARG A 11 43.45 -17.14 6.36
N ARG A 12 43.95 -16.77 5.17
CA ARG A 12 43.44 -15.63 4.40
C ARG A 12 41.96 -15.81 4.04
N ILE A 13 41.54 -17.01 3.63
CA ILE A 13 40.14 -17.30 3.29
C ILE A 13 39.22 -17.14 4.50
N VAL A 14 39.66 -17.60 5.67
CA VAL A 14 38.89 -17.49 6.91
C VAL A 14 38.78 -16.03 7.34
N GLU A 15 39.87 -15.28 7.34
CA GLU A 15 39.89 -13.85 7.66
C GLU A 15 38.97 -13.05 6.72
N ASP A 16 39.11 -13.22 5.40
CA ASP A 16 38.30 -12.53 4.39
C ASP A 16 36.80 -12.89 4.47
N CYS A 17 36.48 -14.12 4.91
CA CYS A 17 35.12 -14.59 5.14
C CYS A 17 34.51 -13.97 6.42
N ILE A 18 35.28 -13.90 7.51
CA ILE A 18 34.83 -13.29 8.79
C ILE A 18 34.58 -11.80 8.62
N GLU A 19 35.46 -11.11 7.90
CA GLU A 19 35.36 -9.66 7.65
C GLU A 19 34.30 -9.31 6.58
N ASN A 20 33.63 -10.32 6.00
CA ASN A 20 32.64 -10.16 4.93
C ASN A 20 33.18 -9.32 3.74
N LYS A 21 34.47 -9.50 3.44
CA LYS A 21 35.15 -8.94 2.26
C LYS A 21 34.86 -9.77 1.03
N MET A 22 34.92 -11.09 1.15
CA MET A 22 34.71 -12.03 0.05
C MET A 22 34.10 -13.35 0.56
N HIS A 23 33.10 -13.86 -0.14
CA HIS A 23 32.49 -15.15 0.20
C HIS A 23 33.44 -16.31 -0.12
N PRO A 24 33.53 -17.37 0.71
CA PRO A 24 34.49 -18.47 0.55
C PRO A 24 34.39 -19.19 -0.80
N VAL A 25 33.20 -19.22 -1.43
CA VAL A 25 33.00 -19.77 -2.79
C VAL A 25 33.87 -19.06 -3.82
N TYR A 26 34.05 -17.74 -3.71
CA TYR A 26 34.90 -17.01 -4.65
C TYR A 26 36.38 -17.30 -4.42
N HIS A 27 36.81 -17.47 -3.17
CA HIS A 27 38.15 -17.94 -2.89
C HIS A 27 38.40 -19.33 -3.49
N ILE A 28 37.46 -20.27 -3.34
CA ILE A 28 37.56 -21.60 -3.94
C ILE A 28 37.70 -21.49 -5.47
N LYS A 29 36.90 -20.63 -6.12
CA LYS A 29 36.99 -20.40 -7.58
C LYS A 29 38.37 -19.86 -8.00
N ILE A 30 38.91 -18.88 -7.28
CA ILE A 30 40.27 -18.35 -7.51
C ILE A 30 41.31 -19.47 -7.36
N LEU A 31 41.18 -20.30 -6.32
CA LEU A 31 42.13 -21.40 -6.08
C LEU A 31 42.10 -22.47 -7.17
N MET A 32 40.91 -22.82 -7.66
CA MET A 32 40.76 -23.77 -8.76
C MET A 32 41.48 -23.26 -10.00
N MET A 33 41.26 -22.00 -10.39
CA MET A 33 41.92 -21.45 -11.57
C MET A 33 43.42 -21.24 -11.38
N LYS A 34 43.89 -20.84 -10.19
CA LYS A 34 45.34 -20.77 -9.91
C LYS A 34 46.01 -22.12 -10.10
N LYS A 35 45.36 -23.22 -9.68
CA LYS A 35 45.86 -24.57 -9.92
C LYS A 35 45.90 -24.95 -11.39
N GLU A 36 44.96 -24.48 -12.20
CA GLU A 36 45.00 -24.71 -13.66
C GLU A 36 46.11 -23.87 -14.32
N LEU A 37 46.23 -22.59 -13.97
CA LEU A 37 47.29 -21.70 -14.50
C LEU A 37 48.71 -22.15 -14.10
N GLU A 38 48.87 -22.76 -12.93
CA GLU A 38 50.17 -23.31 -12.47
C GLU A 38 50.61 -24.51 -13.33
N LYS A 39 49.68 -25.24 -13.97
CA LYS A 39 50.00 -26.34 -14.88
C LYS A 39 50.54 -25.86 -16.21
N ASP A 40 50.09 -24.70 -16.69
CA ASP A 40 50.50 -24.14 -17.98
C ASP A 40 51.92 -23.54 -17.89
N PRO A 41 52.93 -24.11 -18.57
CA PRO A 41 54.32 -23.65 -18.45
C PRO A 41 54.56 -22.28 -19.08
N ALA A 42 53.75 -21.87 -20.06
CA ALA A 42 53.91 -20.61 -20.78
C ALA A 42 53.59 -19.37 -19.92
N LEU A 43 52.77 -19.53 -18.88
CA LEU A 43 52.26 -18.41 -18.06
C LEU A 43 52.89 -18.33 -16.67
N LYS A 44 53.90 -19.16 -16.37
CA LYS A 44 54.50 -19.27 -15.04
C LYS A 44 55.19 -17.98 -14.56
N ASP A 45 55.82 -17.26 -15.50
CA ASP A 45 56.57 -16.04 -15.20
C ASP A 45 55.71 -14.76 -15.31
N GLU A 46 54.46 -14.90 -15.75
CA GLU A 46 53.53 -13.78 -15.96
C GLU A 46 52.62 -13.54 -14.75
N ASN A 47 52.10 -12.31 -14.65
CA ASN A 47 51.14 -11.95 -13.60
C ASN A 47 49.73 -12.52 -13.90
N TRP A 48 49.24 -13.39 -13.01
CA TRP A 48 47.93 -14.06 -13.14
C TRP A 48 46.70 -13.20 -12.81
N ASP A 49 46.86 -11.96 -12.33
CA ASP A 49 45.74 -11.11 -11.87
C ASP A 49 44.67 -10.80 -12.93
N ARG A 50 45.00 -10.95 -14.22
CA ARG A 50 44.06 -10.77 -15.34
C ARG A 50 43.06 -11.90 -15.43
N PHE A 51 43.48 -13.12 -15.07
CA PHE A 51 42.63 -14.30 -15.16
C PHE A 51 41.74 -14.43 -13.92
N LEU A 52 42.16 -13.92 -12.77
CA LEU A 52 41.46 -14.06 -11.49
C LEU A 52 40.20 -13.16 -11.36
N PRO A 53 39.03 -13.72 -10.97
CA PRO A 53 37.86 -12.93 -10.63
C PRO A 53 38.16 -11.90 -9.53
N LYS A 54 37.95 -10.62 -9.85
CA LYS A 54 38.01 -9.53 -8.88
C LYS A 54 36.61 -9.30 -8.34
N PHE A 55 36.36 -9.76 -7.12
CA PHE A 55 35.12 -9.46 -6.42
C PHE A 55 35.22 -8.06 -5.79
N LYS A 56 34.35 -7.14 -6.21
CA LYS A 56 34.17 -5.84 -5.56
C LYS A 56 32.80 -5.83 -4.90
N LYS A 57 32.77 -5.70 -3.57
CA LYS A 57 31.53 -5.49 -2.84
C LYS A 57 31.00 -4.10 -3.19
N GLU A 58 30.00 -4.04 -4.04
CA GLU A 58 29.33 -2.79 -4.34
C GLU A 58 28.40 -2.43 -3.18
N ASN A 59 28.77 -1.42 -2.41
CA ASN A 59 27.86 -0.79 -1.44
C ASN A 59 26.93 0.16 -2.21
N VAL A 60 26.04 -0.40 -3.02
CA VAL A 60 25.03 0.39 -3.73
C VAL A 60 24.11 1.00 -2.69
N GLN A 61 24.20 2.31 -2.51
CA GLN A 61 23.38 3.02 -1.55
C GLN A 61 21.92 2.93 -1.98
N THR A 62 21.11 2.18 -1.23
CA THR A 62 19.66 2.14 -1.40
C THR A 62 19.04 3.44 -0.89
N LYS A 63 17.87 3.81 -1.42
CA LYS A 63 17.19 5.07 -1.07
C LYS A 63 17.02 5.15 0.45
N LYS A 64 17.58 6.20 1.05
CA LYS A 64 17.48 6.46 2.49
C LYS A 64 16.01 6.74 2.85
N VAL A 65 15.40 5.86 3.64
CA VAL A 65 14.07 6.11 4.21
C VAL A 65 14.20 7.31 5.13
N LYS A 66 13.35 8.33 4.95
CA LYS A 66 13.29 9.49 5.87
C LYS A 66 12.91 8.96 7.25
N SER A 67 13.86 9.00 8.19
CA SER A 67 13.61 8.57 9.56
C SER A 67 12.63 9.55 10.21
N LYS A 68 11.49 9.04 10.66
CA LYS A 68 10.59 9.81 11.53
C LYS A 68 11.36 10.17 12.80
N GLU A 69 11.19 11.38 13.29
CA GLU A 69 11.79 11.83 14.54
C GLU A 69 11.43 10.84 15.66
N LYS A 70 12.44 10.38 16.41
CA LYS A 70 12.24 9.44 17.51
C LYS A 70 11.53 10.18 18.64
N LYS A 71 10.53 9.54 19.24
CA LYS A 71 9.87 10.07 20.44
C LYS A 71 10.91 10.28 21.54
N PRO A 72 10.83 11.36 22.33
CA PRO A 72 11.76 11.61 23.43
C PRO A 72 11.72 10.43 24.41
N TYR A 73 12.88 10.09 24.97
CA TYR A 73 12.99 9.02 25.94
C TYR A 73 12.22 9.39 27.20
N THR A 74 11.19 8.59 27.51
CA THR A 74 10.48 8.64 28.78
C THR A 74 10.97 7.48 29.64
N PRO A 75 11.48 7.73 30.87
CA PRO A 75 11.97 6.68 31.74
C PRO A 75 10.84 5.79 32.29
N PHE A 76 9.61 6.31 32.30
CA PHE A 76 8.44 5.56 32.73
C PHE A 76 7.78 4.85 31.55
N PRO A 77 7.39 3.58 31.72
CA PRO A 77 6.60 2.88 30.71
C PRO A 77 5.24 3.57 30.55
N PRO A 78 4.62 3.48 29.35
CA PRO A 78 3.24 3.91 29.20
C PRO A 78 2.31 3.08 30.10
N PRO A 79 1.16 3.63 30.52
CA PRO A 79 0.18 2.88 31.29
C PRO A 79 -0.29 1.65 30.50
N GLN A 80 -0.55 0.55 31.21
CA GLN A 80 -1.10 -0.66 30.62
C GLN A 80 -2.52 -0.36 30.11
N GLN A 81 -2.88 -0.93 28.97
CA GLN A 81 -4.26 -0.83 28.49
C GLN A 81 -5.17 -1.62 29.44
N PRO A 82 -6.30 -1.05 29.91
CA PRO A 82 -7.18 -1.72 30.86
C PRO A 82 -7.75 -2.99 30.23
N SER A 83 -7.92 -4.04 31.05
CA SER A 83 -8.54 -5.28 30.58
C SER A 83 -10.02 -5.05 30.27
N LYS A 84 -10.63 -5.96 29.50
CA LYS A 84 -12.08 -5.89 29.24
C LYS A 84 -12.90 -5.93 30.53
N ILE A 85 -12.44 -6.70 31.53
CA ILE A 85 -13.09 -6.77 32.84
C ILE A 85 -13.00 -5.42 33.54
N ASP A 86 -11.83 -4.79 33.53
CA ASP A 86 -11.65 -3.47 34.16
C ASP A 86 -12.53 -2.40 33.50
N GLN A 87 -12.65 -2.41 32.18
CA GLN A 87 -13.55 -1.51 31.45
C GLN A 87 -15.02 -1.74 31.83
N GLU A 88 -15.46 -3.00 31.94
CA GLU A 88 -16.84 -3.34 32.35
C GLU A 88 -17.10 -3.01 33.83
N VAL A 89 -16.08 -3.10 34.69
CA VAL A 89 -16.18 -2.71 36.10
C VAL A 89 -16.23 -1.19 36.25
N GLU A 90 -15.40 -0.46 35.50
CA GLU A 90 -15.41 1.01 35.43
C GLU A 90 -16.73 1.55 34.88
N SER A 91 -17.30 0.92 33.85
CA SER A 91 -18.63 1.27 33.31
C SER A 91 -19.78 0.84 34.24
N GLY A 92 -19.51 -0.03 35.22
CA GLY A 92 -20.52 -0.64 36.10
C GLY A 92 -21.39 -1.70 35.42
N GLU A 93 -21.18 -1.96 34.13
CA GLU A 93 -21.91 -2.97 33.35
C GLU A 93 -21.57 -4.38 33.80
N TYR A 94 -20.39 -4.60 34.38
CA TYR A 94 -19.98 -5.92 34.89
C TYR A 94 -20.99 -6.50 35.88
N PHE A 95 -21.57 -5.64 36.73
CA PHE A 95 -22.53 -6.04 37.76
C PHE A 95 -23.97 -6.22 37.22
N TRP A 96 -24.25 -5.87 35.97
CA TRP A 96 -25.58 -6.08 35.38
C TRP A 96 -25.78 -7.52 34.93
N SER A 97 -26.95 -8.08 35.23
CA SER A 97 -27.35 -9.37 34.65
C SER A 97 -27.55 -9.26 33.14
N GLU A 98 -27.36 -10.36 32.42
CA GLU A 98 -27.50 -10.40 30.96
C GLU A 98 -28.87 -9.90 30.48
N LYS A 99 -29.93 -10.21 31.24
CA LYS A 99 -31.29 -9.72 30.97
C LYS A 99 -31.37 -8.19 31.01
N LYS A 100 -30.70 -7.54 31.98
CA LYS A 100 -30.65 -6.07 32.07
C LYS A 100 -29.83 -5.47 30.93
N LYS A 101 -28.68 -6.08 30.58
CA LYS A 101 -27.87 -5.66 29.43
C LYS A 101 -28.68 -5.72 28.12
N LEU A 102 -29.44 -6.79 27.92
CA LEU A 102 -30.31 -6.95 26.75
C LEU A 102 -31.45 -5.93 26.71
N ALA A 103 -32.11 -5.68 27.85
CA ALA A 103 -33.16 -4.68 27.94
C ALA A 103 -32.63 -3.27 27.61
N LYS A 104 -31.45 -2.90 28.11
CA LYS A 104 -30.83 -1.60 27.81
C LYS A 104 -30.46 -1.47 26.33
N LYS A 105 -29.92 -2.53 25.71
CA LYS A 105 -29.64 -2.57 24.26
C LYS A 105 -30.92 -2.44 23.43
N TRP A 106 -32.01 -3.07 23.85
CA TRP A 106 -33.30 -2.95 23.17
C TRP A 106 -33.85 -1.52 23.26
N GLN A 107 -33.76 -0.88 24.42
CA GLN A 107 -34.14 0.54 24.60
C GLN A 107 -33.31 1.47 23.71
N ASP A 108 -31.98 1.33 23.70
CA ASP A 108 -31.08 2.13 22.85
C ASP A 108 -31.39 1.96 21.35
N ASN A 109 -31.73 0.75 20.91
CA ASN A 109 -32.17 0.51 19.53
C ASN A 109 -33.51 1.19 19.21
N GLN A 110 -34.47 1.19 20.13
CA GLN A 110 -35.75 1.88 19.96
C GLN A 110 -35.56 3.40 19.90
N GLU A 111 -34.71 3.96 20.76
CA GLU A 111 -34.36 5.38 20.77
C GLU A 111 -33.70 5.80 19.45
N LYS A 112 -32.72 5.03 18.96
CA LYS A 112 -32.09 5.26 17.65
C LYS A 112 -33.08 5.16 16.49
N GLN A 113 -34.03 4.24 16.56
CA GLN A 113 -35.07 4.10 15.53
C GLN A 113 -36.04 5.30 15.55
N ALA A 114 -36.42 5.76 16.74
CA ALA A 114 -37.25 6.94 16.92
C ALA A 114 -36.53 8.21 16.41
N GLU A 115 -35.25 8.37 16.73
CA GLU A 115 -34.42 9.48 16.27
C GLU A 115 -34.31 9.53 14.75
N LYS A 116 -33.97 8.41 14.10
CA LYS A 116 -33.91 8.31 12.62
C LYS A 116 -35.26 8.61 11.97
N THR A 117 -36.36 8.14 12.59
CA THR A 117 -37.71 8.41 12.08
C THR A 117 -38.03 9.90 12.19
N ALA A 118 -37.68 10.54 13.32
CA ALA A 118 -37.84 11.97 13.52
C ALA A 118 -36.97 12.79 12.55
N GLU A 119 -35.71 12.40 12.33
CA GLU A 119 -34.81 13.04 11.38
C GLU A 119 -35.34 12.93 9.94
N ASN A 120 -35.79 11.75 9.52
CA ASN A 120 -36.38 11.55 8.20
C ASN A 120 -37.67 12.35 8.02
N LYS A 121 -38.50 12.45 9.07
CA LYS A 121 -39.71 13.28 9.05
C LYS A 121 -39.37 14.77 8.94
N ARG A 122 -38.33 15.24 9.65
CA ARG A 122 -37.79 16.61 9.54
C ARG A 122 -37.26 16.89 8.13
N LYS A 123 -36.45 15.99 7.57
CA LYS A 123 -35.94 16.11 6.18
C LYS A 123 -37.07 16.16 5.16
N ARG A 124 -38.09 15.31 5.30
CA ARG A 124 -39.28 15.30 4.42
C ARG A 124 -40.07 16.60 4.54
N ALA A 125 -40.28 17.11 5.76
CA ALA A 125 -40.98 18.37 5.98
C ALA A 125 -40.19 19.56 5.40
N ALA A 126 -38.87 19.60 5.61
CA ALA A 126 -38.00 20.65 5.06
C ALA A 126 -38.02 20.68 3.53
N ALA A 127 -38.08 19.52 2.88
CA ALA A 127 -38.21 19.44 1.41
C ALA A 127 -39.58 19.94 0.89
N PHE A 128 -40.61 19.98 1.74
CA PHE A 128 -41.94 20.48 1.38
C PHE A 128 -42.12 21.97 1.69
N VAL A 129 -41.16 22.60 2.38
CA VAL A 129 -41.14 24.05 2.60
C VAL A 129 -40.50 24.70 1.38
N PRO A 130 -41.21 25.59 0.65
CA PRO A 130 -40.63 26.32 -0.46
C PRO A 130 -39.38 27.10 -0.02
N PRO A 131 -38.31 27.15 -0.85
CA PRO A 131 -37.17 28.00 -0.58
C PRO A 131 -37.60 29.45 -0.34
N LYS A 132 -37.02 30.11 0.65
CA LYS A 132 -37.31 31.52 0.92
C LYS A 132 -36.83 32.36 -0.26
N GLU A 133 -37.77 32.99 -0.96
CA GLU A 133 -37.44 33.91 -2.04
C GLU A 133 -36.60 35.08 -1.49
N PRO A 134 -35.54 35.50 -2.19
CA PRO A 134 -34.87 36.75 -1.86
C PRO A 134 -35.89 37.89 -2.00
N ALA A 135 -35.91 38.79 -1.02
CA ALA A 135 -36.75 39.98 -1.10
C ALA A 135 -36.44 40.70 -2.42
N LYS A 136 -37.47 40.92 -3.26
CA LYS A 136 -37.32 41.72 -4.48
C LYS A 136 -36.78 43.08 -4.07
N GLN A 137 -35.51 43.32 -4.40
CA GLN A 137 -35.01 44.68 -4.48
C GLN A 137 -35.60 45.25 -5.77
N ASP A 138 -36.65 46.05 -5.64
CA ASP A 138 -37.16 46.90 -6.71
C ASP A 138 -36.08 47.93 -7.06
N SER A 139 -35.08 47.49 -7.84
CA SER A 139 -34.14 48.38 -8.49
C SER A 139 -34.60 48.55 -9.94
N ASN A 140 -35.22 49.70 -10.20
CA ASN A 140 -35.40 50.27 -11.53
C ASN A 140 -34.04 50.42 -12.20
N ASN A 141 -33.54 49.38 -12.85
CA ASN A 141 -32.36 49.45 -13.71
C ASN A 141 -32.66 48.79 -15.06
N SER A 142 -33.43 49.51 -15.87
CA SER A 142 -33.73 49.22 -17.28
C SER A 142 -32.51 49.48 -18.17
N GLY A 143 -31.36 48.86 -17.87
CA GLY A 143 -30.10 49.12 -18.55
C GLY A 143 -29.28 47.89 -18.96
N ASN A 144 -29.65 46.67 -18.55
CA ASN A 144 -28.76 45.50 -18.72
C ASN A 144 -29.43 44.20 -19.18
N MET A 145 -30.67 44.25 -19.68
CA MET A 145 -31.37 43.03 -20.12
C MET A 145 -30.74 42.39 -21.37
N GLU A 146 -30.06 43.18 -22.21
CA GLU A 146 -29.51 42.72 -23.50
C GLU A 146 -28.16 42.00 -23.35
N GLU A 147 -27.29 42.45 -22.44
CA GLU A 147 -26.04 41.75 -22.10
C GLU A 147 -26.29 40.42 -21.38
N ASP A 148 -27.28 40.36 -20.49
CA ASP A 148 -27.62 39.13 -19.75
C ASP A 148 -28.21 38.04 -20.66
N VAL A 149 -29.07 38.41 -21.62
CA VAL A 149 -29.60 37.46 -22.61
C VAL A 149 -28.49 36.98 -23.57
N ALA A 150 -27.59 37.87 -23.97
CA ALA A 150 -26.44 37.50 -24.79
C ALA A 150 -25.45 36.58 -24.05
N ALA A 151 -25.21 36.83 -22.76
CA ALA A 151 -24.38 35.97 -21.90
C ALA A 151 -25.02 34.60 -21.71
N LEU A 152 -26.34 34.55 -21.48
CA LEU A 152 -27.09 33.30 -21.35
C LEU A 152 -27.07 32.48 -22.64
N ALA A 153 -27.27 33.12 -23.80
CA ALA A 153 -27.18 32.47 -25.11
C ALA A 153 -25.78 31.90 -25.40
N LYS A 154 -24.71 32.63 -25.04
CA LYS A 154 -23.32 32.14 -25.14
C LYS A 154 -23.10 30.92 -24.25
N SER A 155 -23.61 30.95 -23.02
CA SER A 155 -23.47 29.83 -22.06
C SER A 155 -24.21 28.56 -22.52
N LEU A 156 -25.41 28.69 -23.09
CA LEU A 156 -26.18 27.59 -23.67
C LEU A 156 -25.48 26.99 -24.88
N LYS A 157 -24.91 27.84 -25.75
CA LYS A 157 -24.15 27.40 -26.93
C LYS A 157 -22.86 26.67 -26.55
N GLN A 158 -22.17 27.09 -25.49
CA GLN A 158 -21.01 26.39 -24.94
C GLN A 158 -21.40 25.03 -24.35
N LYS A 159 -22.45 24.97 -23.51
CA LYS A 159 -22.96 23.71 -22.96
C LYS A 159 -23.38 22.73 -24.06
N ALA A 160 -24.09 23.18 -25.09
CA ALA A 160 -24.49 22.31 -26.21
C ALA A 160 -23.28 21.70 -26.95
N LYS A 161 -22.19 22.47 -27.13
CA LYS A 161 -20.93 21.95 -27.70
C LYS A 161 -20.26 20.92 -26.78
N GLU A 162 -20.26 21.13 -25.47
CA GLU A 162 -19.71 20.17 -24.51
C GLU A 162 -20.52 18.87 -24.45
N PHE A 163 -21.85 18.96 -24.45
CA PHE A 163 -22.72 17.78 -24.53
C PHE A 163 -22.52 17.00 -25.83
N GLY A 164 -22.32 17.68 -26.97
CA GLY A 164 -21.96 17.05 -28.24
C GLY A 164 -20.63 16.28 -28.18
N LYS A 165 -19.61 16.87 -27.57
CA LYS A 165 -18.29 16.22 -27.35
C LYS A 165 -18.36 15.05 -26.35
N GLN A 166 -19.17 15.15 -25.31
CA GLN A 166 -19.40 14.04 -24.38
C GLN A 166 -20.18 12.90 -25.04
N LYS A 167 -21.10 13.18 -25.96
CA LYS A 167 -21.84 12.14 -26.70
C LYS A 167 -20.94 11.36 -27.66
N SER A 168 -19.95 12.02 -28.30
CA SER A 168 -18.94 11.33 -29.11
C SER A 168 -17.96 10.51 -28.28
N LEU A 169 -17.68 10.91 -27.03
CA LEU A 169 -16.79 10.16 -26.12
C LEU A 169 -17.49 9.03 -25.36
N LYS A 170 -18.83 8.97 -25.36
CA LYS A 170 -19.66 7.95 -24.70
C LYS A 170 -20.31 6.96 -25.67
N ASN A 171 -19.79 6.83 -26.90
CA ASN A 171 -20.11 5.67 -27.74
C ASN A 171 -19.35 4.45 -27.19
N ILE A 172 -19.87 3.93 -26.08
CA ILE A 172 -19.40 2.70 -25.44
C ILE A 172 -19.91 1.55 -26.31
N ASN A 173 -19.00 0.78 -26.89
CA ASN A 173 -19.34 -0.42 -27.66
C ASN A 173 -19.75 -1.53 -26.67
N ALA A 174 -20.99 -2.01 -26.77
CA ALA A 174 -21.53 -3.00 -25.83
C ALA A 174 -20.79 -4.35 -25.86
N GLU A 175 -20.09 -4.67 -26.95
CA GLU A 175 -19.35 -5.93 -27.12
C GLU A 175 -18.09 -6.01 -26.24
N GLU A 176 -17.49 -4.88 -25.90
CA GLU A 176 -16.27 -4.80 -25.08
C GLU A 176 -16.56 -5.03 -23.59
N TYR A 177 -17.80 -4.79 -23.15
CA TYR A 177 -18.24 -5.02 -21.76
C TYR A 177 -18.70 -6.47 -21.51
N ILE A 178 -19.12 -7.19 -22.56
CA ILE A 178 -19.58 -8.58 -22.44
C ILE A 178 -18.40 -9.57 -22.51
N SER A 179 -17.27 -9.18 -23.11
CA SER A 179 -16.09 -10.03 -23.24
C SER A 179 -15.23 -9.98 -21.97
N THR A 180 -15.69 -10.62 -20.90
CA THR A 180 -14.81 -11.04 -19.80
C THR A 180 -13.87 -12.16 -20.28
N PRO A 181 -12.57 -12.16 -19.91
CA PRO A 181 -11.72 -13.32 -20.16
C PRO A 181 -12.15 -14.43 -19.19
N THR A 182 -12.76 -15.46 -19.76
CA THR A 182 -13.14 -16.70 -19.10
C THR A 182 -11.96 -17.27 -18.32
N ALA A 183 -12.24 -17.58 -17.06
CA ALA A 183 -11.35 -18.18 -16.08
C ALA A 183 -10.43 -19.29 -16.62
N GLU A 184 -9.12 -19.13 -16.41
CA GLU A 184 -8.18 -20.24 -16.47
C GLU A 184 -8.40 -21.19 -15.29
N HIS A 185 -8.74 -22.44 -15.60
CA HIS A 185 -8.87 -23.54 -14.65
C HIS A 185 -7.53 -23.91 -13.99
N PRO A 186 -7.50 -24.26 -12.68
CA PRO A 186 -6.31 -24.81 -12.04
C PRO A 186 -6.08 -26.27 -12.47
N SER A 187 -4.94 -26.54 -13.11
CA SER A 187 -4.51 -27.87 -13.53
C SER A 187 -4.19 -28.78 -12.34
N LYS A 188 -4.91 -29.91 -12.24
CA LYS A 188 -4.73 -31.01 -11.26
C LYS A 188 -3.34 -31.66 -11.38
N LYS A 189 -2.57 -31.71 -10.29
CA LYS A 189 -1.36 -32.55 -10.16
C LYS A 189 -1.75 -34.03 -10.02
N LYS A 190 -1.25 -34.86 -10.93
CA LYS A 190 -1.36 -36.33 -10.92
C LYS A 190 -0.62 -36.94 -9.72
N LYS A 191 -1.30 -37.84 -9.00
CA LYS A 191 -0.69 -38.83 -8.08
C LYS A 191 0.08 -39.87 -8.93
N LYS A 192 1.36 -40.13 -8.62
CA LYS A 192 2.05 -41.35 -9.04
C LYS A 192 2.04 -42.31 -7.86
N ALA A 193 1.38 -43.46 -8.06
CA ALA A 193 1.52 -44.64 -7.23
C ALA A 193 2.91 -45.24 -7.42
N LYS A 194 3.50 -45.76 -6.34
CA LYS A 194 4.68 -46.62 -6.36
C LYS A 194 4.28 -47.91 -5.64
N GLN A 195 4.17 -48.99 -6.42
CA GLN A 195 4.19 -50.37 -5.94
C GLN A 195 5.61 -50.91 -6.10
N SER A 196 5.89 -51.96 -5.33
CA SER A 196 7.17 -52.64 -5.03
C SER A 196 7.96 -52.05 -3.89
#